data_AF-A0A7C7YRR3-F1
#
_entry.id   AF-A0A7C7YRR3-F1
#
_cell.length_a   1.000
_cell.length_b   1.000
_cell.length_c   1.000
_cell.angle_alpha   90.00
_cell.angle_beta   90.00
_cell.angle_gamma   90.00
#
_symmetry.space_group_name_H-M   'P 1'
#
loop_
_entity.id
_entity.type
_entity.pdbx_description
1 polymer ?
#
loop_
_entity_poly.entity_id
_entity_poly.type
_entity_poly.pdbx_seq_one_letter_code
_entity_poly.pdbx_strand_id
1 'polypeptide(L)'
;MAKRSPSPPRATPKAPVDLDSNEIDFGDVTLGITAMIGIPVVTLVLLSLIGMPFGGAPGDNPEQAEQWRQVKLYRPPMTTEEAQLILAKVQFWVDDRAKDYIRRSRLTEDSHEKNFWQEVAKGVLSPAENELSAIIDAAAKQKKIPEAIRDATLQWISKVDKLRTELDQEDPFRQIR
;
A
#
# COMPACT_ATOMS: atom_id res chain seq x y z
N MET A 1 9.17 16.25 -50.79
CA MET A 1 10.45 16.56 -50.10
C MET A 1 10.17 16.77 -48.62
N ALA A 2 10.51 15.79 -47.77
CA ALA A 2 10.15 15.77 -46.36
C ALA A 2 11.22 16.45 -45.49
N LYS A 3 10.79 17.37 -44.62
CA LYS A 3 11.61 18.05 -43.60
C LYS A 3 12.04 17.04 -42.52
N ARG A 4 13.34 16.86 -42.31
CA ARG A 4 13.92 16.07 -41.21
C ARG A 4 14.02 16.94 -39.95
N SER A 5 13.50 16.45 -38.83
CA SER A 5 13.64 17.04 -37.50
C SER A 5 15.03 16.74 -36.90
N PRO A 6 15.66 17.64 -36.12
CA PRO A 6 16.98 17.42 -35.53
C PRO A 6 16.95 16.54 -34.27
N SER A 7 18.00 15.74 -34.07
CA SER A 7 18.21 14.85 -32.90
C SER A 7 18.69 15.61 -31.65
N PRO A 8 18.39 15.14 -30.43
CA PRO A 8 18.79 15.81 -29.18
C PRO A 8 20.26 15.53 -28.79
N PRO A 9 20.94 16.48 -28.10
CA PRO A 9 22.33 16.37 -27.70
C PRO A 9 22.57 15.44 -26.49
N ARG A 10 23.67 14.70 -26.55
CA ARG A 10 24.17 13.74 -25.54
C ARG A 10 24.74 14.48 -24.32
N ALA A 11 24.27 14.16 -23.12
CA ALA A 11 24.79 14.70 -21.87
C ALA A 11 26.16 14.08 -21.51
N THR A 12 27.12 14.93 -21.15
CA THR A 12 28.43 14.59 -20.56
C THR A 12 28.37 14.54 -19.02
N PRO A 13 29.21 13.72 -18.36
CA PRO A 13 29.16 13.51 -16.90
C PRO A 13 29.78 14.69 -16.13
N LYS A 14 29.18 15.05 -14.97
CA LYS A 14 29.73 16.01 -14.01
C LYS A 14 30.87 15.38 -13.18
N ALA A 15 31.89 16.19 -12.93
CA ALA A 15 33.11 15.91 -12.17
C ALA A 15 32.86 15.69 -10.64
N PRO A 16 33.82 15.09 -9.90
CA PRO A 16 33.63 14.61 -8.54
C PRO A 16 33.74 15.73 -7.48
N VAL A 17 33.05 15.54 -6.35
CA VAL A 17 33.08 16.42 -5.18
C VAL A 17 34.26 16.03 -4.28
N ASP A 18 35.18 16.97 -4.06
CA ASP A 18 36.25 16.86 -3.06
C ASP A 18 35.66 17.00 -1.64
N LEU A 19 35.92 16.00 -0.81
CA LEU A 19 35.70 15.98 0.64
C LEU A 19 37.04 16.27 1.32
N ASP A 20 37.46 17.53 1.38
CA ASP A 20 38.44 18.01 2.38
C ASP A 20 38.63 19.53 2.30
N SER A 21 37.82 20.25 3.07
CA SER A 21 38.18 21.60 3.54
C SER A 21 37.44 21.89 4.84
N ASN A 22 38.08 21.53 5.95
CA ASN A 22 37.70 21.94 7.30
C ASN A 22 38.01 23.44 7.47
N GLU A 23 37.02 24.30 7.25
CA GLU A 23 36.98 25.66 7.78
C GLU A 23 35.67 25.82 8.55
N ILE A 24 35.75 25.85 9.88
CA ILE A 24 34.60 25.98 10.76
C ILE A 24 34.12 27.43 10.69
N ASP A 25 33.03 27.67 9.97
CA ASP A 25 32.39 28.97 9.84
C ASP A 25 31.56 29.28 11.11
N PHE A 26 32.17 29.98 12.07
CA PHE A 26 31.56 30.33 13.37
C PHE A 26 30.34 31.28 13.25
N GLY A 27 30.07 31.84 12.07
CA GLY A 27 28.85 32.61 11.80
C GLY A 27 27.57 31.76 11.82
N ASP A 28 27.65 30.51 11.33
CA ASP A 28 26.49 29.62 11.19
C ASP A 28 26.08 28.97 12.52
N VAL A 29 27.06 28.72 13.40
CA VAL A 29 26.81 28.15 14.75
C VAL A 29 25.97 29.11 15.61
N THR A 30 26.23 30.42 15.51
CA THR A 30 25.52 31.42 16.32
C THR A 30 24.10 31.66 15.79
N LEU A 31 23.92 31.65 14.47
CA LEU A 31 22.59 31.73 13.84
C LEU A 31 21.75 30.48 14.12
N GLY A 32 22.38 29.30 14.10
CA GLY A 32 21.76 28.01 14.44
C GLY A 32 21.25 27.94 15.87
N ILE A 33 22.04 28.41 16.85
CA ILE A 33 21.61 28.45 18.27
C ILE A 33 20.47 29.46 18.46
N THR A 34 20.53 30.62 17.81
CA THR A 34 19.49 31.67 17.92
C THR A 34 18.19 31.22 17.24
N ALA A 35 18.25 30.49 16.13
CA ALA A 35 17.08 29.91 15.48
C ALA A 35 16.48 28.75 16.29
N MET A 36 17.31 27.89 16.88
CA MET A 36 16.87 26.73 17.69
C MET A 36 16.19 27.14 18.99
N ILE A 37 16.63 28.22 19.65
CA ILE A 37 16.08 28.65 20.95
C ILE A 37 15.08 29.81 20.79
N GLY A 38 15.32 30.73 19.84
CA GLY A 38 14.50 31.93 19.67
C GLY A 38 13.14 31.65 19.02
N ILE A 39 13.09 30.78 18.01
CA ILE A 39 11.83 30.49 17.28
C ILE A 39 10.78 29.79 18.16
N PRO A 40 11.13 28.77 18.99
CA PRO A 40 10.16 28.11 19.86
C PRO A 40 9.62 29.02 20.97
N VAL A 41 10.46 29.88 21.55
CA VAL A 41 10.06 30.76 22.64
C VAL A 41 9.14 31.87 22.14
N VAL A 42 9.46 32.47 20.98
CA VAL A 42 8.63 33.53 20.38
C VAL A 42 7.28 32.97 19.90
N THR A 43 7.25 31.76 19.34
CA THR A 43 5.98 31.10 18.97
C THR A 43 5.14 30.74 20.21
N LEU A 44 5.74 30.28 21.31
CA LEU A 44 5.03 30.03 22.57
C LEU A 44 4.40 31.30 23.16
N VAL A 45 5.11 32.43 23.12
CA VAL A 45 4.60 33.73 23.61
C VAL A 45 3.48 34.27 22.70
N LEU A 46 3.63 34.13 21.38
CA LEU A 46 2.58 34.52 20.43
C LEU A 46 1.31 33.66 20.58
N LEU A 47 1.45 32.34 20.73
CA LEU A 47 0.32 31.43 20.90
C LEU A 47 -0.41 31.64 22.23
N SER A 48 0.31 32.02 23.30
CA SER A 48 -0.28 32.37 24.60
C SER A 48 -1.00 33.73 24.58
N LEU A 49 -0.54 34.70 23.78
CA LEU A 49 -1.22 35.99 23.57
C LEU A 49 -2.50 35.87 22.71
N ILE A 50 -2.55 34.90 21.79
CA ILE A 50 -3.73 34.63 20.92
C ILE A 50 -4.80 33.79 21.66
N GLY A 51 -4.54 33.38 22.91
CA GLY A 51 -5.52 32.70 23.75
C GLY A 51 -5.80 31.25 23.32
N MET A 52 -4.85 30.58 22.65
CA MET A 52 -4.94 29.12 22.46
C MET A 52 -4.46 28.42 23.74
N PRO A 53 -5.34 27.78 24.53
CA PRO A 53 -4.90 26.95 25.64
C PRO A 53 -4.20 25.70 25.10
N PHE A 54 -2.93 25.51 25.50
CA PHE A 54 -2.26 24.21 25.39
C PHE A 54 -2.84 23.28 26.46
N GLY A 55 -3.95 22.64 26.10
CA GLY A 55 -4.71 21.74 26.96
C GLY A 55 -6.14 21.74 26.46
N GLY A 56 -6.65 20.57 26.06
CA GLY A 56 -8.05 20.41 25.66
C GLY A 56 -8.97 21.04 26.69
N ALA A 57 -10.09 21.61 26.23
CA ALA A 57 -11.05 22.27 27.08
C ALA A 57 -11.45 21.34 28.25
N PRO A 58 -11.72 21.86 29.46
CA PRO A 58 -12.07 21.05 30.65
C PRO A 58 -13.40 20.28 30.53
N GLY A 59 -13.93 20.09 29.31
CA GLY A 59 -15.10 19.31 28.96
C GLY A 59 -14.85 18.22 27.89
N ASP A 60 -13.60 17.95 27.51
CA ASP A 60 -13.26 16.75 26.70
C ASP A 60 -13.39 15.50 27.58
N ASN A 61 -14.65 15.17 27.86
CA ASN A 61 -15.08 14.07 28.70
C ASN A 61 -14.57 12.76 28.10
N PRO A 62 -14.05 11.80 28.89
CA PRO A 62 -13.69 10.46 28.42
C PRO A 62 -14.84 9.78 27.66
N GLU A 63 -16.09 10.18 27.94
CA GLU A 63 -17.29 9.76 27.23
C GLU A 63 -17.32 10.17 25.76
N GLN A 64 -16.82 11.36 25.38
CA GLN A 64 -16.72 11.75 23.98
C GLN A 64 -15.66 10.91 23.26
N ALA A 65 -14.50 10.71 23.89
CA ALA A 65 -13.45 9.84 23.35
C ALA A 65 -13.97 8.39 23.18
N GLU A 66 -14.79 7.90 24.11
CA GLU A 66 -15.42 6.58 24.02
C GLU A 66 -16.49 6.52 22.91
N GLN A 67 -17.29 7.57 22.71
CA GLN A 67 -18.21 7.68 21.57
C GLN A 67 -17.46 7.63 20.23
N TRP A 68 -16.34 8.35 20.09
CA TRP A 68 -15.51 8.29 18.88
C TRP A 68 -14.82 6.94 18.68
N ARG A 69 -14.48 6.22 19.77
CA ARG A 69 -14.00 4.82 19.69
C ARG A 69 -15.09 3.88 19.21
N GLN A 70 -16.33 4.05 19.68
CA GLN A 70 -17.47 3.25 19.23
C GLN A 70 -17.77 3.49 17.74
N VAL A 71 -17.62 4.72 17.24
CA VAL A 71 -17.76 5.02 15.80
C VAL A 71 -16.66 4.37 14.96
N LYS A 72 -15.41 4.32 15.44
CA LYS A 72 -14.32 3.60 14.75
C LYS A 72 -14.55 2.10 14.62
N LEU A 73 -15.36 1.51 15.50
CA LEU A 73 -15.71 0.08 15.47
C LEU A 73 -16.94 -0.23 14.60
N TYR A 74 -17.68 0.80 14.16
CA TYR A 74 -18.82 0.60 13.28
C TYR A 74 -18.36 0.36 11.84
N ARG A 75 -18.27 -0.91 11.45
CA ARG A 75 -18.13 -1.30 10.04
C ARG A 75 -19.53 -1.48 9.46
N PRO A 76 -19.94 -0.69 8.45
CA PRO A 76 -21.25 -0.85 7.85
C PRO A 76 -21.40 -2.26 7.26
N PRO A 77 -22.62 -2.82 7.28
CA PRO A 77 -22.88 -4.12 6.69
C PRO A 77 -22.64 -4.07 5.18
N MET A 78 -21.76 -4.96 4.68
CA MET A 78 -21.52 -5.13 3.25
C MET A 78 -22.83 -5.34 2.48
N THR A 79 -23.02 -4.53 1.45
CA THR A 79 -24.16 -4.61 0.55
C THR A 79 -23.94 -5.68 -0.53
N THR A 80 -25.03 -6.12 -1.16
CA THR A 80 -24.99 -7.05 -2.30
C THR A 80 -24.19 -6.48 -3.48
N GLU A 81 -24.33 -5.18 -3.74
CA GLU A 81 -23.63 -4.47 -4.83
C GLU A 81 -22.13 -4.41 -4.58
N GLU A 82 -21.69 -4.11 -3.35
CA GLU A 82 -20.28 -4.14 -2.96
C GLU A 82 -19.68 -5.55 -3.12
N ALA A 83 -20.41 -6.59 -2.71
CA ALA A 83 -19.96 -7.97 -2.87
C ALA A 83 -19.79 -8.34 -4.36
N GLN A 84 -20.70 -7.90 -5.23
CA GLN A 84 -20.58 -8.11 -6.68
C GLN A 84 -19.39 -7.34 -7.27
N LEU A 85 -19.16 -6.10 -6.83
CA LEU A 85 -18.01 -5.30 -7.27
C LEU A 85 -16.69 -5.98 -6.88
N ILE A 86 -16.60 -6.50 -5.66
CA ILE A 86 -15.46 -7.29 -5.21
C ILE A 86 -15.27 -8.53 -6.08
N LEU A 87 -16.33 -9.29 -6.36
CA LEU A 87 -16.24 -10.46 -7.23
C LEU A 87 -15.75 -10.12 -8.65
N ALA A 88 -16.23 -9.04 -9.23
CA ALA A 88 -15.77 -8.57 -10.55
C ALA A 88 -14.29 -8.16 -10.53
N LYS A 89 -13.84 -7.52 -9.43
CA LYS A 89 -12.45 -7.14 -9.23
C LYS A 89 -11.54 -8.35 -9.04
N VAL A 90 -11.97 -9.33 -8.24
CA VAL A 90 -11.28 -10.62 -8.06
C VAL A 90 -11.16 -11.35 -9.39
N GLN A 91 -12.23 -11.39 -10.19
CA GLN A 91 -12.20 -11.98 -11.51
C GLN A 91 -11.13 -11.33 -12.38
N PHE A 92 -11.06 -9.99 -12.43
CA PHE A 92 -10.00 -9.28 -13.16
C PHE A 92 -8.60 -9.63 -12.64
N TRP A 93 -8.39 -9.62 -11.32
CA TRP A 93 -7.09 -9.92 -10.74
C TRP A 93 -6.63 -11.36 -10.97
N VAL A 94 -7.52 -12.33 -10.83
CA VAL A 94 -7.18 -13.74 -10.96
C VAL A 94 -7.11 -14.17 -12.43
N ASP A 95 -8.11 -13.85 -13.24
CA ASP A 95 -8.20 -14.35 -14.62
C ASP A 95 -7.44 -13.52 -15.65
N ASP A 96 -7.18 -12.24 -15.39
CA ASP A 96 -6.35 -11.40 -16.26
C ASP A 96 -4.92 -11.35 -15.73
N ARG A 97 -4.72 -10.75 -14.55
CA ARG A 97 -3.37 -10.43 -14.05
C ARG A 97 -2.58 -11.64 -13.58
N ALA A 98 -3.08 -12.39 -12.61
CA ALA A 98 -2.38 -13.54 -12.07
C ALA A 98 -2.12 -14.59 -13.16
N LYS A 99 -3.12 -14.84 -14.03
CA LYS A 99 -2.98 -15.73 -15.18
C LYS A 99 -1.90 -15.30 -16.16
N ASP A 100 -1.77 -14.00 -16.47
CA ASP A 100 -0.70 -13.49 -17.33
C ASP A 100 0.68 -13.71 -16.70
N TYR A 101 0.82 -13.41 -15.40
CA TYR A 101 2.10 -13.61 -14.70
C TYR A 101 2.49 -15.10 -14.60
N ILE A 102 1.53 -15.99 -14.33
CA ILE A 102 1.75 -17.45 -14.36
C ILE A 102 2.12 -17.91 -15.76
N ARG A 103 1.51 -17.35 -16.81
CA ARG A 103 1.90 -17.66 -18.19
C ARG A 103 3.35 -17.24 -18.45
N ARG A 104 3.74 -16.02 -18.04
CA ARG A 104 5.11 -15.53 -18.22
C ARG A 104 6.12 -16.40 -17.47
N SER A 105 5.84 -16.76 -16.22
CA SER A 105 6.74 -17.63 -15.44
C SER A 105 6.97 -18.97 -16.12
N ARG A 106 5.93 -19.58 -16.73
CA ARG A 106 6.02 -20.85 -17.45
C ARG A 106 6.77 -20.76 -18.78
N LEU A 107 6.80 -19.59 -19.42
CA LEU A 107 7.55 -19.34 -20.65
C LEU A 107 9.02 -18.99 -20.39
N THR A 108 9.36 -18.63 -19.15
CA THR A 108 10.73 -18.29 -18.75
C THR A 108 11.51 -19.55 -18.36
N GLU A 109 12.70 -19.70 -18.94
CA GLU A 109 13.63 -20.80 -18.60
C GLU A 109 14.53 -20.45 -17.39
N ASP A 110 14.90 -19.18 -17.24
CA ASP A 110 15.72 -18.71 -16.12
C ASP A 110 14.97 -18.83 -14.78
N SER A 111 15.59 -19.51 -13.81
CA SER A 111 14.99 -19.78 -12.49
C SER A 111 14.72 -18.52 -11.68
N HIS A 112 15.56 -17.49 -11.77
CA HIS A 112 15.37 -16.24 -11.01
C HIS A 112 14.22 -15.42 -11.59
N GLU A 113 14.16 -15.27 -12.90
CA GLU A 113 13.09 -14.55 -13.58
C GLU A 113 11.74 -15.31 -13.47
N LYS A 114 11.76 -16.65 -13.56
CA LYS A 114 10.58 -17.49 -13.28
C LYS A 114 10.04 -17.21 -11.87
N ASN A 115 10.90 -17.26 -10.86
CA ASN A 115 10.50 -16.99 -9.47
C ASN A 115 9.98 -15.56 -9.30
N PHE A 116 10.58 -14.57 -9.96
CA PHE A 116 10.05 -13.20 -9.95
C PHE A 116 8.60 -13.15 -10.44
N TRP A 117 8.29 -13.74 -11.59
CA TRP A 117 6.92 -13.78 -12.11
C TRP A 117 5.95 -14.57 -11.21
N GLN A 118 6.42 -15.66 -10.59
CA GLN A 118 5.63 -16.43 -9.62
C GLN A 118 5.32 -15.60 -8.36
N GLU A 119 6.29 -14.88 -7.81
CA GLU A 119 6.09 -14.00 -6.64
C GLU A 119 5.16 -12.83 -6.95
N VAL A 120 5.26 -12.24 -8.15
CA VAL A 120 4.30 -11.21 -8.60
C VAL A 120 2.88 -11.79 -8.71
N ALA A 121 2.73 -13.02 -9.22
CA ALA A 121 1.44 -13.70 -9.25
C ALA A 121 0.87 -13.93 -7.84
N LYS A 122 1.68 -14.45 -6.90
CA LYS A 122 1.29 -14.62 -5.49
C LYS A 122 0.88 -13.29 -4.85
N GLY A 123 1.61 -12.21 -5.16
CA GLY A 123 1.30 -10.86 -4.70
C GLY A 123 -0.06 -10.32 -5.15
N VAL A 124 -0.61 -10.80 -6.27
CA VAL A 124 -1.97 -10.46 -6.73
C VAL A 124 -3.02 -11.39 -6.13
N LEU A 125 -2.70 -12.67 -5.93
CA LEU A 125 -3.62 -13.66 -5.36
C LEU A 125 -3.95 -13.36 -3.89
N SER A 126 -3.01 -12.84 -3.10
CA SER A 126 -3.25 -12.54 -1.67
C SER A 126 -4.27 -11.44 -1.40
N PRO A 127 -4.22 -10.27 -2.07
CA PRO A 127 -5.31 -9.29 -2.00
C PRO A 127 -6.67 -9.86 -2.42
N ALA A 128 -6.70 -10.70 -3.46
CA ALA A 128 -7.95 -11.30 -3.94
C ALA A 128 -8.57 -12.22 -2.89
N GLU A 129 -7.77 -13.07 -2.25
CA GLU A 129 -8.22 -13.94 -1.15
C GLU A 129 -8.75 -13.14 0.06
N ASN A 130 -8.07 -12.07 0.44
CA ASN A 130 -8.50 -11.22 1.55
C ASN A 130 -9.88 -10.59 1.28
N GLU A 131 -10.13 -10.15 0.05
CA GLU A 131 -11.43 -9.60 -0.34
C GLU A 131 -12.53 -10.67 -0.40
N LEU A 132 -12.23 -11.87 -0.89
CA LEU A 132 -13.16 -13.01 -0.86
C LEU A 132 -13.51 -13.42 0.57
N SER A 133 -12.51 -13.46 1.46
CA SER A 133 -12.72 -13.77 2.88
C SER A 133 -13.61 -12.73 3.57
N ALA A 134 -13.47 -11.45 3.20
CA ALA A 134 -14.33 -10.39 3.70
C ALA A 134 -15.81 -10.59 3.31
N ILE A 135 -16.08 -11.13 2.11
CA ILE A 135 -17.45 -11.50 1.70
C ILE A 135 -17.98 -12.65 2.55
N ILE A 136 -17.17 -13.69 2.83
CA ILE A 136 -17.59 -14.82 3.67
C ILE A 136 -17.90 -14.36 5.09
N ASP A 137 -17.02 -13.55 5.68
CA ASP A 137 -17.22 -12.98 7.01
C ASP A 137 -18.48 -12.13 7.08
N ALA A 138 -18.74 -11.34 6.03
CA ALA A 138 -19.95 -10.55 5.92
C ALA A 138 -21.19 -11.45 5.78
N ALA A 139 -21.14 -12.50 4.97
CA ALA A 139 -22.23 -13.45 4.79
C ALA A 139 -22.54 -14.24 6.07
N ALA A 140 -21.52 -14.57 6.86
CA ALA A 140 -21.68 -15.24 8.15
C ALA A 140 -22.37 -14.32 9.19
N LYS A 141 -22.05 -13.02 9.16
CA LYS A 141 -22.63 -12.02 10.08
C LYS A 141 -23.99 -11.50 9.62
N GLN A 142 -24.31 -11.59 8.33
CA GLN A 142 -25.46 -10.94 7.72
C GLN A 142 -26.23 -11.91 6.82
N LYS A 143 -27.51 -12.18 7.14
CA LYS A 143 -28.40 -13.01 6.31
C LYS A 143 -28.84 -12.37 4.98
N LYS A 144 -28.21 -11.26 4.56
CA LYS A 144 -28.61 -10.47 3.39
C LYS A 144 -27.79 -10.78 2.13
N ILE A 145 -26.67 -11.49 2.25
CA ILE A 145 -25.87 -11.85 1.08
C ILE A 145 -26.55 -13.04 0.37
N PRO A 146 -26.90 -12.91 -0.92
CA PRO A 146 -27.50 -14.00 -1.69
C PRO A 146 -26.59 -15.24 -1.73
N GLU A 147 -27.20 -16.43 -1.69
CA GLU A 147 -26.47 -17.71 -1.78
C GLU A 147 -25.63 -17.79 -3.06
N ALA A 148 -26.12 -17.28 -4.19
CA ALA A 148 -25.37 -17.24 -5.44
C ALA A 148 -24.04 -16.48 -5.34
N ILE A 149 -23.99 -15.38 -4.57
CA ILE A 149 -22.75 -14.63 -4.34
C ILE A 149 -21.81 -15.45 -3.46
N ARG A 150 -22.34 -16.08 -2.41
CA ARG A 150 -21.56 -16.94 -1.52
C ARG A 150 -20.94 -18.12 -2.28
N ASP A 151 -21.71 -18.78 -3.13
CA ASP A 151 -21.23 -19.92 -3.93
C ASP A 151 -20.16 -19.48 -4.93
N ALA A 152 -20.35 -18.34 -5.60
CA ALA A 152 -19.34 -17.75 -6.47
C ALA A 152 -18.05 -17.42 -5.71
N THR A 153 -18.15 -16.82 -4.51
CA THR A 153 -17.00 -16.54 -3.64
C THR A 153 -16.24 -17.82 -3.29
N LEU A 154 -16.93 -18.90 -2.92
CA LEU A 154 -16.30 -20.19 -2.59
C LEU A 154 -15.59 -20.81 -3.80
N GLN A 155 -16.19 -20.70 -5.00
CA GLN A 155 -15.54 -21.14 -6.24
C GLN A 155 -14.25 -20.36 -6.52
N TRP A 156 -14.26 -19.04 -6.30
CA TRP A 156 -13.07 -18.21 -6.48
C TRP A 156 -11.97 -18.54 -5.46
N ILE A 157 -12.31 -18.75 -4.19
CA ILE A 157 -11.34 -19.17 -3.17
C ILE A 157 -10.68 -20.49 -3.57
N SER A 158 -11.49 -21.50 -3.92
CA SER A 158 -10.96 -22.80 -4.37
C SER A 158 -10.02 -22.66 -5.57
N LYS A 159 -10.35 -21.79 -6.51
CA LYS A 159 -9.49 -21.50 -7.67
C LYS A 159 -8.19 -20.81 -7.27
N VAL A 160 -8.23 -19.82 -6.38
CA VAL A 160 -7.03 -19.14 -5.85
C VAL A 160 -6.12 -20.13 -5.12
N ASP A 161 -6.68 -20.98 -4.26
CA ASP A 161 -5.93 -22.01 -3.53
C ASP A 161 -5.24 -23.00 -4.46
N LYS A 162 -5.96 -23.42 -5.52
CA LYS A 162 -5.38 -24.29 -6.54
C LYS A 162 -4.21 -23.60 -7.26
N LEU A 163 -4.36 -22.35 -7.68
CA LEU A 163 -3.30 -21.61 -8.37
C LEU A 163 -2.07 -21.40 -7.48
N ARG A 164 -2.25 -21.12 -6.19
CA ARG A 164 -1.15 -21.04 -5.23
C ARG A 164 -0.43 -22.37 -5.07
N THR A 165 -1.19 -23.45 -4.92
CA THR A 165 -0.62 -24.80 -4.81
C THR A 165 0.19 -25.17 -6.06
N GLU A 166 -0.32 -24.84 -7.26
CA GLU A 166 0.43 -25.01 -8.52
C GLU A 166 1.72 -24.18 -8.52
N LEU A 167 1.65 -22.91 -8.12
CA LEU A 167 2.82 -22.02 -8.04
C LEU A 167 3.88 -22.54 -7.06
N ASP A 168 3.47 -23.07 -5.91
CA ASP A 168 4.39 -23.64 -4.93
C ASP A 168 4.98 -24.98 -5.39
N GLN A 169 4.25 -25.74 -6.22
CA GLN A 169 4.79 -26.95 -6.85
C GLN A 169 5.80 -26.63 -7.96
N GLU A 170 5.56 -25.56 -8.72
CA GLU A 170 6.41 -25.07 -9.80
C GLU A 170 7.58 -24.19 -9.32
N ASP A 171 7.76 -24.01 -8.01
CA ASP A 171 8.83 -23.19 -7.44
C ASP A 171 10.22 -23.77 -7.82
N PRO A 172 11.03 -23.02 -8.59
CA PRO A 172 12.33 -23.50 -9.08
C PRO A 172 13.36 -23.71 -7.96
N PHE A 173 13.12 -23.20 -6.76
CA PHE A 173 14.02 -23.29 -5.60
C PHE A 173 13.51 -24.24 -4.51
N ARG A 174 12.41 -24.95 -4.74
CA ARG A 174 11.76 -25.82 -3.73
C ARG A 174 12.67 -26.89 -3.13
N GLN A 175 13.62 -27.42 -3.88
CA GLN A 175 14.54 -28.48 -3.43
C GLN A 175 15.78 -27.95 -2.69
N ILE A 176 15.98 -26.62 -2.67
CA ILE A 176 17.18 -25.98 -2.10
C ILE A 176 16.92 -25.51 -0.64
N ARG A 177 15.71 -25.69 -0.11
CA ARG A 177 15.33 -25.38 1.28
C ARG A 177 15.31 -26.59 2.19
#